data_AF-A0A9P4QGZ3-F1
#
_entry.id   AF-A0A9P4QGZ3-F1
#
_cell.length_a   1.000
_cell.length_b   1.000
_cell.length_c   1.000
_cell.angle_alpha   90.00
_cell.angle_beta   90.00
_cell.angle_gamma   90.00
#
_symmetry.space_group_name_H-M   'P 1'
#
loop_
_entity.id
_entity.type
_entity.pdbx_description
1 polymer ?
#
loop_
_entity_poly.entity_id
_entity_poly.type
_entity_poly.pdbx_seq_one_letter_code
_entity_poly.pdbx_strand_id
1 'polypeptide(L)'
;MAYPTLYEPSRRFFDLPEIISPEGFSYPAHAPQKIPSPVAVLFLVKTTQAQRDELLRKLQDANNPWLEAVVPRPLAAVPWLRNFTPDVGVVFALAKYHCDAHIFVDARGLHDETCIVSQSPDWSGHQEGGLHRYDHEFARVELARARLLVSAATRDVSWFPGTLHEGQRFRETEAVTPSAEWEFVGRSVAYKWPGHLPTDLKLEAARPTIISMIYLSSEEMAQFEAALGVGAENKSVDIINWPADIEPATEVDMWHIFDAVRPHFVDTFGEVFGFFIDTFDLSAPLRDLKLLAVTRARSEQSDFRIDNSMDVVPIRKDRFFAAWDTAFNPAGRDTTDGVRCNDAMRALGLGTEQNGYGFGPRTNGRSSFANMTNPDVPLLLDGTCSLTVFFLQPVTGSQEHQLRALFSGWEACQFIRVPAGDGAVSSLIKYFQSPDYTCHVEKPPADFVAIDALTLSALAGYNWDEELRVYKGKPPSVLLGTTANVFHQDENGTEIAEDSVGYVVGRSAVHDGECYESWANSSRDCMGLMSFIEDGADEDQTGTGRYYWDCFDVGSEELEQLVVTRE
;
A
#
# COMPACT_ATOMS: atom_id res chain seq x y z
N MET A 1 -3.54 9.39 22.27
CA MET A 1 -2.75 8.21 22.66
C MET A 1 -1.65 8.05 21.64
N ALA A 2 -0.38 7.93 22.04
CA ALA A 2 0.67 7.53 21.11
C ALA A 2 0.51 6.03 20.86
N TYR A 3 0.32 5.63 19.60
CA TYR A 3 0.25 4.24 19.22
C TYR A 3 1.63 3.60 19.44
N PRO A 4 1.72 2.39 20.04
CA PRO A 4 2.98 1.69 20.11
C PRO A 4 3.46 1.43 18.67
N THR A 5 4.68 1.85 18.37
CA THR A 5 5.40 1.51 17.13
C THR A 5 5.56 -0.01 17.08
N LEU A 6 4.63 -0.69 16.41
CA LEU A 6 4.66 -2.15 16.20
C LEU A 6 5.70 -2.58 15.16
N TYR A 7 6.30 -1.61 14.46
CA TYR A 7 7.27 -1.83 13.39
C TYR A 7 8.61 -1.23 13.79
N GLU A 8 9.66 -2.06 13.77
CA GLU A 8 11.03 -1.58 13.88
C GLU A 8 11.42 -0.89 12.55
N PRO A 9 11.80 0.40 12.55
CA PRO A 9 12.28 1.07 11.35
C PRO A 9 13.70 0.57 11.06
N SER A 10 13.80 -0.59 10.42
CA SER A 10 15.09 -1.21 10.09
C SER A 10 15.29 -1.52 8.61
N ARG A 11 14.29 -1.24 7.75
CA ARG A 11 14.36 -1.57 6.32
C ARG A 11 13.65 -0.53 5.48
N ARG A 12 14.28 -0.06 4.40
CA ARG A 12 13.53 0.52 3.28
C ARG A 12 13.30 -0.60 2.29
N PHE A 13 12.04 -0.88 1.94
CA PHE A 13 11.73 -1.99 1.03
C PHE A 13 12.37 -1.84 -0.36
N PHE A 14 12.56 -0.60 -0.82
CA PHE A 14 13.26 -0.27 -2.05
C PHE A 14 14.80 -0.30 -1.91
N ASP A 15 15.38 -0.77 -0.81
CA ASP A 15 16.85 -0.92 -0.72
C ASP A 15 17.34 -2.21 -1.38
N LEU A 16 16.46 -3.21 -1.59
CA LEU A 16 16.86 -4.57 -1.90
C LEU A 16 16.17 -5.13 -3.16
N PRO A 17 16.91 -5.83 -4.04
CA PRO A 17 16.28 -6.62 -5.09
C PRO A 17 15.46 -7.76 -4.48
N GLU A 18 14.29 -8.01 -5.05
CA GLU A 18 13.43 -9.14 -4.74
C GLU A 18 13.88 -10.35 -5.56
N ILE A 19 14.37 -11.40 -4.90
CA ILE A 19 14.81 -12.61 -5.59
C ILE A 19 13.61 -13.43 -6.02
N ILE A 20 13.53 -13.75 -7.31
CA ILE A 20 12.46 -14.57 -7.83
C ILE A 20 12.89 -16.02 -7.69
N SER A 21 12.44 -16.62 -6.60
CA SER A 21 12.42 -18.07 -6.52
C SER A 21 11.41 -18.57 -7.56
N PRO A 22 11.75 -19.54 -8.41
CA PRO A 22 10.78 -20.13 -9.33
C PRO A 22 9.70 -20.89 -8.54
N GLU A 23 8.71 -20.16 -8.03
CA GLU A 23 7.58 -20.69 -7.28
C GLU A 23 6.64 -21.44 -8.23
N GLY A 24 6.36 -22.71 -7.90
CA GLY A 24 5.55 -23.60 -8.72
C GLY A 24 5.96 -25.07 -8.67
N PHE A 25 7.14 -25.39 -8.14
CA PHE A 25 7.51 -26.78 -7.85
C PHE A 25 7.37 -27.10 -6.37
N SER A 26 6.13 -27.33 -5.95
CA SER A 26 5.85 -28.54 -5.17
C SER A 26 6.43 -29.71 -5.97
N TYR A 27 7.69 -30.05 -5.74
CA TYR A 27 8.34 -31.16 -6.43
C TYR A 27 7.60 -32.44 -5.99
N PRO A 28 6.83 -33.12 -6.85
CA PRO A 28 6.66 -34.55 -6.62
C PRO A 28 8.07 -35.13 -6.67
N ALA A 29 8.43 -35.96 -5.69
CA ALA A 29 9.76 -36.51 -5.47
C ALA A 29 10.37 -37.31 -6.66
N HIS A 30 9.73 -37.33 -7.84
CA HIS A 30 9.99 -38.25 -8.93
C HIS A 30 9.92 -37.64 -10.36
N ALA A 31 9.98 -36.31 -10.55
CA ALA A 31 10.07 -35.74 -11.91
C ALA A 31 11.52 -35.74 -12.43
N PRO A 32 11.80 -36.27 -13.64
CA PRO A 32 13.16 -36.37 -14.18
C PRO A 32 13.68 -35.05 -14.76
N GLN A 33 14.96 -34.77 -14.47
CA GLN A 33 15.87 -33.80 -15.11
C GLN A 33 15.24 -32.47 -15.56
N LYS A 34 14.97 -31.58 -14.60
CA LYS A 34 14.91 -30.15 -14.89
C LYS A 34 16.31 -29.54 -14.77
N ILE A 35 16.62 -28.62 -15.68
CA ILE A 35 17.80 -27.75 -15.62
C ILE A 35 17.86 -27.16 -14.20
N PRO A 36 19.01 -27.21 -13.51
CA PRO A 36 19.11 -26.66 -12.17
C PRO A 36 18.76 -25.17 -12.20
N SER A 37 17.96 -24.70 -11.24
CA SER A 37 17.66 -23.28 -11.08
C SER A 37 18.96 -22.46 -11.03
N PRO A 38 19.07 -21.31 -11.72
CA PRO A 38 20.25 -20.46 -11.61
C PRO A 38 20.49 -20.04 -10.15
N VAL A 39 21.74 -19.76 -9.82
CA VAL A 39 22.14 -19.17 -8.55
C VAL A 39 22.33 -17.68 -8.77
N ALA A 40 21.57 -16.86 -8.04
CA ALA A 40 21.79 -15.42 -8.01
C ALA A 40 23.13 -15.10 -7.35
N VAL A 41 23.96 -14.32 -8.05
CA VAL A 41 25.20 -13.73 -7.56
C VAL A 41 24.92 -12.25 -7.30
N LEU A 42 24.58 -11.93 -6.05
CA LEU A 42 24.22 -10.59 -5.62
C LEU A 42 25.48 -9.79 -5.31
N PHE A 43 25.70 -8.72 -6.05
CA PHE A 43 26.74 -7.75 -5.74
C PHE A 43 26.16 -6.76 -4.74
N LEU A 44 26.84 -6.56 -3.61
CA LEU A 44 26.43 -5.64 -2.53
C LEU A 44 27.24 -4.34 -2.57
N VAL A 45 27.72 -3.98 -3.76
CA VAL A 45 28.48 -2.79 -4.09
C VAL A 45 28.32 -2.49 -5.58
N LYS A 46 28.40 -1.22 -5.97
CA LYS A 46 28.41 -0.85 -7.38
C LYS A 46 29.60 -1.51 -8.10
N THR A 47 29.30 -2.14 -9.23
CA THR A 47 30.28 -2.82 -10.08
C THR A 47 30.07 -2.44 -11.54
N THR A 48 31.14 -2.51 -12.33
CA THR A 48 31.04 -2.43 -13.79
C THR A 48 30.70 -3.80 -14.37
N GLN A 49 30.17 -3.84 -15.60
CA GLN A 49 29.91 -5.10 -16.30
C GLN A 49 31.16 -5.98 -16.39
N ALA A 50 32.31 -5.39 -16.73
CA ALA A 50 33.58 -6.11 -16.80
C ALA A 50 34.02 -6.74 -15.46
N GLN A 51 33.76 -6.06 -14.33
CA GLN A 51 34.04 -6.64 -13.00
C GLN A 51 33.13 -7.83 -12.71
N ARG A 52 31.85 -7.74 -13.07
CA ARG A 52 30.89 -8.83 -12.89
C ARG A 52 31.24 -10.03 -13.76
N ASP A 53 31.52 -9.81 -15.04
CA ASP A 53 31.87 -10.87 -16.00
C ASP A 53 33.12 -11.62 -15.56
N GLU A 54 34.16 -10.90 -15.13
CA GLU A 54 35.40 -11.53 -14.63
C GLU A 54 35.14 -12.35 -13.35
N LEU A 55 34.32 -11.85 -12.44
CA LEU A 55 34.01 -12.57 -11.20
C LEU A 55 33.12 -13.80 -11.46
N LEU A 56 32.14 -13.69 -12.34
CA LEU A 56 31.34 -14.83 -12.80
C LEU A 56 32.21 -15.87 -13.49
N ARG A 57 33.14 -15.46 -14.37
CA ARG A 57 34.10 -16.36 -15.00
C ARG A 57 34.96 -17.09 -13.97
N LYS A 58 35.49 -16.38 -12.97
CA LYS A 58 36.24 -17.00 -11.86
C LYS A 58 35.39 -18.01 -11.07
N LEU A 59 34.13 -17.68 -10.78
CA LEU A 59 33.20 -18.61 -10.13
C LEU A 59 32.87 -19.83 -11.01
N GLN A 60 32.81 -19.65 -12.33
CA GLN A 60 32.52 -20.72 -13.29
C GLN A 60 33.69 -21.68 -13.48
N ASP A 61 34.91 -21.14 -13.59
CA ASP A 61 36.16 -21.89 -13.83
C ASP A 61 36.63 -22.65 -12.58
N ALA A 62 36.18 -22.25 -11.40
CA ALA A 62 36.60 -22.87 -10.16
C ALA A 62 36.01 -24.28 -9.95
N ASN A 63 36.84 -25.20 -9.44
CA ASN A 63 36.54 -26.63 -9.23
C ASN A 63 36.31 -27.47 -10.48
N ASN A 64 37.01 -27.16 -11.58
CA ASN A 64 37.15 -28.10 -12.69
C ASN A 64 38.35 -29.07 -12.41
N PRO A 65 38.16 -30.40 -12.34
CA PRO A 65 36.91 -31.14 -12.59
C PRO A 65 35.98 -31.23 -11.37
N TRP A 66 34.67 -31.25 -11.66
CA TRP A 66 33.59 -31.31 -10.68
C TRP A 66 33.48 -32.70 -10.03
N LEU A 67 32.95 -32.75 -8.81
CA LEU A 67 32.58 -34.02 -8.17
C LEU A 67 31.45 -34.68 -8.98
N GLU A 68 31.57 -35.96 -9.33
CA GLU A 68 30.64 -36.67 -10.22
C GLU A 68 29.16 -36.60 -9.78
N ALA A 69 28.91 -36.41 -8.47
CA ALA A 69 27.56 -36.36 -7.90
C ALA A 69 26.92 -34.96 -7.89
N VAL A 70 27.66 -33.89 -8.21
CA VAL A 70 27.16 -32.50 -8.13
C VAL A 70 26.94 -31.95 -9.53
N VAL A 71 25.70 -31.54 -9.82
CA VAL A 71 25.36 -30.87 -11.08
C VAL A 71 25.63 -29.37 -10.92
N PRO A 72 26.51 -28.77 -11.75
CA PRO A 72 26.78 -27.34 -11.67
C PRO A 72 25.53 -26.53 -11.97
N ARG A 73 25.17 -25.61 -11.07
CA ARG A 73 24.10 -24.63 -11.33
C ARG A 73 24.61 -23.48 -12.20
N PRO A 74 23.79 -22.95 -13.13
CA PRO A 74 24.14 -21.71 -13.83
C PRO A 74 24.21 -20.55 -12.82
N LEU A 75 25.01 -19.54 -13.13
CA LEU A 75 25.16 -18.35 -12.30
C LEU A 75 24.59 -17.16 -13.05
N ALA A 76 23.91 -16.27 -12.36
CA ALA A 76 23.41 -15.04 -12.95
C ALA A 76 23.63 -13.86 -12.00
N ALA A 77 24.12 -12.75 -12.54
CA ALA A 77 24.49 -11.59 -11.76
C ALA A 77 23.28 -10.72 -11.42
N VAL A 78 23.21 -10.28 -10.17
CA VAL A 78 22.28 -9.25 -9.70
C VAL A 78 23.14 -8.06 -9.24
N PRO A 79 23.33 -7.03 -10.08
CA PRO A 79 24.15 -5.87 -9.73
C PRO A 79 23.51 -5.05 -8.62
N TRP A 80 24.34 -4.41 -7.79
CA TRP A 80 23.86 -3.37 -6.88
C TRP A 80 23.57 -2.09 -7.66
N LEU A 81 22.31 -1.64 -7.68
CA LEU A 81 21.95 -0.41 -8.37
C LEU A 81 22.14 0.82 -7.47
N ARG A 82 21.89 0.75 -6.16
CA ARG A 82 21.85 1.95 -5.29
C ARG A 82 23.18 2.70 -5.18
N ASN A 83 23.09 4.03 -5.01
CA ASN A 83 24.23 4.95 -4.87
C ASN A 83 24.94 4.88 -3.49
N PHE A 84 24.54 3.95 -2.62
CA PHE A 84 25.18 3.68 -1.33
C PHE A 84 25.65 2.23 -1.25
N THR A 85 26.55 1.91 -0.31
CA THR A 85 26.92 0.52 0.00
C THR A 85 26.14 0.07 1.24
N PRO A 86 25.38 -1.04 1.18
CA PRO A 86 24.62 -1.53 2.32
C PRO A 86 25.56 -2.11 3.39
N ASP A 87 25.09 -2.15 4.64
CA ASP A 87 25.76 -2.92 5.68
C ASP A 87 25.74 -4.42 5.33
N VAL A 88 26.76 -5.17 5.75
CA VAL A 88 26.89 -6.60 5.43
C VAL A 88 25.73 -7.44 5.99
N GLY A 89 25.02 -6.97 7.02
CA GLY A 89 23.82 -7.59 7.57
C GLY A 89 22.67 -7.70 6.56
N VAL A 90 22.74 -6.97 5.44
CA VAL A 90 21.77 -7.04 4.35
C VAL A 90 21.60 -8.46 3.78
N VAL A 91 22.63 -9.31 3.86
CA VAL A 91 22.56 -10.71 3.38
C VAL A 91 21.49 -11.52 4.11
N PHE A 92 21.26 -11.23 5.39
CA PHE A 92 20.23 -11.91 6.18
C PHE A 92 18.84 -11.48 5.74
N ALA A 93 18.68 -10.20 5.41
CA ALA A 93 17.42 -9.66 4.90
C ALA A 93 17.07 -10.23 3.51
N LEU A 94 18.05 -10.28 2.60
CA LEU A 94 17.90 -10.76 1.23
C LEU A 94 17.59 -12.26 1.14
N ALA A 95 18.07 -13.08 2.08
CA ALA A 95 17.79 -14.51 2.06
C ALA A 95 16.55 -14.92 2.88
N LYS A 96 16.07 -14.07 3.81
CA LYS A 96 15.06 -14.42 4.84
C LYS A 96 13.83 -15.15 4.30
N TYR A 97 13.37 -14.77 3.11
CA TYR A 97 12.13 -15.25 2.49
C TYR A 97 12.35 -16.19 1.30
N HIS A 98 13.59 -16.64 1.04
CA HIS A 98 13.93 -17.44 -0.13
C HIS A 98 14.68 -18.71 0.24
N CYS A 99 14.08 -19.89 0.04
CA CYS A 99 14.71 -21.16 0.41
C CYS A 99 15.96 -21.57 -0.40
N ASP A 100 16.26 -20.87 -1.49
CA ASP A 100 17.37 -21.17 -2.38
C ASP A 100 18.74 -20.75 -1.81
N ALA A 101 19.80 -21.34 -2.36
CA ALA A 101 21.17 -20.96 -2.06
C ALA A 101 21.63 -19.79 -2.94
N HIS A 102 22.31 -18.81 -2.33
CA HIS A 102 22.75 -17.58 -3.00
C HIS A 102 24.24 -17.31 -2.77
N ILE A 103 24.85 -16.54 -3.68
CA ILE A 103 26.21 -16.01 -3.52
C ILE A 103 26.11 -14.49 -3.37
N PHE A 104 26.74 -13.93 -2.34
CA PHE A 104 26.83 -12.49 -2.10
C PHE A 104 28.28 -12.02 -2.19
N VAL A 105 28.50 -10.95 -2.95
CA VAL A 105 29.81 -10.33 -3.17
C VAL A 105 29.80 -8.92 -2.59
N ASP A 106 30.45 -8.74 -1.44
CA ASP A 106 30.63 -7.44 -0.81
C ASP A 106 31.95 -6.76 -1.24
N ALA A 107 32.18 -5.54 -0.76
CA ALA A 107 33.41 -4.79 -1.04
C ALA A 107 34.67 -5.60 -0.74
N ARG A 108 34.67 -6.35 0.37
CA ARG A 108 35.77 -7.24 0.75
C ARG A 108 35.96 -8.36 -0.26
N GLY A 109 34.87 -8.97 -0.74
CA GLY A 109 34.92 -10.07 -1.70
C GLY A 109 35.55 -9.70 -3.04
N LEU A 110 35.38 -8.44 -3.49
CA LEU A 110 36.04 -7.94 -4.71
C LEU A 110 37.56 -7.89 -4.61
N HIS A 111 38.11 -7.73 -3.40
CA HIS A 111 39.56 -7.58 -3.18
C HIS A 111 40.22 -8.87 -2.67
N ASP A 112 39.56 -9.59 -1.77
CA ASP A 112 40.14 -10.72 -1.04
C ASP A 112 39.88 -12.09 -1.70
N GLU A 113 39.24 -12.12 -2.88
CA GLU A 113 38.78 -13.36 -3.54
C GLU A 113 37.94 -14.26 -2.62
N THR A 114 37.09 -13.63 -1.80
CA THR A 114 36.11 -14.32 -0.93
C THR A 114 34.69 -13.90 -1.28
N CYS A 115 33.70 -14.65 -0.82
CA CYS A 115 32.30 -14.25 -0.89
C CYS A 115 31.52 -14.84 0.29
N ILE A 116 30.29 -14.37 0.49
CA ILE A 116 29.36 -14.98 1.43
C ILE A 116 28.44 -15.91 0.63
N VAL A 117 28.21 -17.11 1.12
CA VAL A 117 27.22 -18.04 0.56
C VAL A 117 26.12 -18.29 1.59
N SER A 118 24.90 -18.50 1.10
CA SER A 118 23.75 -18.90 1.93
C SER A 118 23.13 -20.20 1.46
N GLN A 119 22.51 -20.93 2.38
CA GLN A 119 21.58 -22.03 2.08
C GLN A 119 20.53 -22.13 3.18
N SER A 120 19.34 -22.65 2.87
CA SER A 120 18.37 -23.08 3.88
C SER A 120 18.37 -24.61 3.99
N PRO A 121 18.92 -25.21 5.07
CA PRO A 121 18.84 -26.65 5.28
C PRO A 121 17.44 -27.09 5.72
N ASP A 122 16.61 -26.22 6.29
CA ASP A 122 15.23 -26.52 6.70
C ASP A 122 14.21 -25.76 5.84
N TRP A 123 13.59 -26.51 4.93
CA TRP A 123 12.60 -26.01 3.98
C TRP A 123 11.19 -25.95 4.54
N SER A 124 10.94 -26.50 5.74
CA SER A 124 9.62 -26.42 6.35
C SER A 124 9.26 -24.97 6.68
N GLY A 125 10.27 -24.14 6.93
CA GLY A 125 10.12 -22.75 7.33
C GLY A 125 9.18 -22.60 8.52
N HIS A 126 8.85 -21.36 8.85
CA HIS A 126 7.75 -21.09 9.77
C HIS A 126 6.96 -19.89 9.27
N GLN A 127 5.65 -19.90 9.54
CA GLN A 127 4.81 -18.75 9.21
C GLN A 127 4.98 -17.67 10.27
N GLU A 128 5.38 -16.48 9.84
CA GLU A 128 5.49 -15.29 10.66
C GLU A 128 4.78 -14.16 9.91
N GLY A 129 3.68 -13.63 10.46
CA GLY A 129 2.92 -12.55 9.82
C GLY A 129 2.30 -12.91 8.44
N GLY A 130 2.02 -14.19 8.18
CA GLY A 130 1.47 -14.65 6.89
C GLY A 130 2.52 -14.91 5.80
N LEU A 131 3.79 -14.63 6.06
CA LEU A 131 4.91 -14.95 5.16
C LEU A 131 5.69 -16.17 5.67
N HIS A 132 6.22 -16.98 4.75
CA HIS A 132 7.10 -18.09 5.08
C HIS A 132 8.54 -17.58 5.30
N ARG A 133 9.07 -17.82 6.49
CA ARG A 133 10.46 -17.52 6.85
C ARG A 133 11.30 -18.79 6.85
N TYR A 134 12.50 -18.72 6.29
CA TYR A 134 13.45 -19.83 6.24
C TYR A 134 14.66 -19.58 7.14
N ASP A 135 15.15 -20.65 7.78
CA ASP A 135 16.34 -20.59 8.62
C ASP A 135 17.58 -20.80 7.77
N HIS A 136 18.26 -19.70 7.42
CA HIS A 136 19.45 -19.74 6.58
C HIS A 136 20.74 -19.92 7.37
N GLU A 137 21.64 -20.71 6.80
CA GLU A 137 23.05 -20.75 7.17
C GLU A 137 23.86 -19.88 6.23
N PHE A 138 24.81 -19.12 6.79
CA PHE A 138 25.70 -18.26 6.02
C PHE A 138 27.15 -18.62 6.31
N ALA A 139 28.00 -18.54 5.29
CA ALA A 139 29.43 -18.77 5.42
C ALA A 139 30.24 -17.82 4.55
N ARG A 140 31.38 -17.32 5.04
CA ARG A 140 32.37 -16.67 4.18
C ARG A 140 33.37 -17.70 3.69
N VAL A 141 33.51 -17.79 2.36
CA VAL A 141 34.32 -18.80 1.68
C VAL A 141 35.16 -18.17 0.59
N GLU A 142 36.19 -18.88 0.16
CA GLU A 142 36.95 -18.52 -1.05
C GLU A 142 36.01 -18.56 -2.26
N LEU A 143 36.15 -17.60 -3.16
CA LEU A 143 35.36 -17.49 -4.39
C LEU A 143 35.42 -18.80 -5.17
N ALA A 144 36.60 -19.43 -5.21
CA ALA A 144 36.83 -20.69 -5.88
C ALA A 144 35.97 -21.85 -5.35
N ARG A 145 35.46 -21.81 -4.12
CA ARG A 145 34.63 -22.88 -3.53
C ARG A 145 33.14 -22.60 -3.59
N ALA A 146 32.76 -21.35 -3.83
CA ALA A 146 31.39 -20.87 -3.66
C ALA A 146 30.38 -21.61 -4.55
N ARG A 147 30.64 -21.68 -5.86
CA ARG A 147 29.73 -22.32 -6.84
C ARG A 147 29.49 -23.80 -6.52
N LEU A 148 30.53 -24.52 -6.09
CA LEU A 148 30.40 -25.92 -5.70
C LEU A 148 29.52 -26.06 -4.46
N LEU A 149 29.73 -25.23 -3.43
CA LEU A 149 28.95 -25.28 -2.19
C LEU A 149 27.46 -25.01 -2.42
N VAL A 150 27.12 -23.97 -3.18
CA VAL A 150 25.70 -23.63 -3.48
C VAL A 150 25.05 -24.61 -4.46
N SER A 151 25.84 -25.30 -5.30
CA SER A 151 25.34 -26.36 -6.18
C SER A 151 25.17 -27.69 -5.46
N ALA A 152 25.98 -27.95 -4.43
CA ALA A 152 25.88 -29.12 -3.56
C ALA A 152 24.95 -28.90 -2.35
N ALA A 153 24.45 -27.68 -2.16
CA ALA A 153 23.47 -27.36 -1.12
C ALA A 153 22.23 -28.23 -1.34
N THR A 154 21.89 -29.03 -0.34
CA THR A 154 20.73 -29.93 -0.37
C THR A 154 19.79 -29.58 0.76
N ARG A 155 18.51 -29.86 0.53
CA ARG A 155 17.48 -29.82 1.57
C ARG A 155 17.89 -30.86 2.61
N ASP A 156 17.84 -30.50 3.89
CA ASP A 156 18.11 -31.36 5.05
C ASP A 156 19.57 -31.56 5.46
N VAL A 157 20.55 -30.90 4.81
CA VAL A 157 21.98 -31.03 5.20
C VAL A 157 22.60 -29.67 5.50
N SER A 158 22.83 -29.42 6.78
CA SER A 158 23.65 -28.30 7.24
C SER A 158 25.08 -28.40 6.72
N TRP A 159 25.71 -27.25 6.41
CA TRP A 159 27.15 -27.20 6.16
C TRP A 159 27.98 -27.40 7.44
N PHE A 160 27.36 -27.30 8.61
CA PHE A 160 28.01 -27.21 9.91
C PHE A 160 27.44 -28.17 10.98
N PRO A 161 28.28 -28.80 11.82
CA PRO A 161 29.69 -29.04 11.58
C PRO A 161 29.84 -30.12 10.50
N GLY A 162 30.63 -29.85 9.44
CA GLY A 162 30.77 -30.83 8.36
C GLY A 162 31.60 -30.31 7.20
N THR A 163 30.92 -29.95 6.12
CA THR A 163 31.51 -29.40 4.88
C THR A 163 32.33 -28.14 5.14
N LEU A 164 31.94 -27.34 6.14
CA LEU A 164 32.63 -26.11 6.55
C LEU A 164 32.94 -26.11 8.06
N HIS A 165 34.00 -25.40 8.43
CA HIS A 165 34.38 -25.19 9.84
C HIS A 165 33.53 -24.09 10.48
N GLU A 166 33.17 -24.23 11.76
CA GLU A 166 32.39 -23.20 12.51
C GLU A 166 33.00 -21.79 12.44
N GLY A 167 34.33 -21.65 12.36
CA GLY A 167 35.00 -20.36 12.21
C GLY A 167 34.72 -19.65 10.87
N GLN A 168 34.15 -20.34 9.89
CA GLN A 168 33.71 -19.78 8.61
C GLN A 168 32.25 -19.33 8.65
N ARG A 169 31.49 -19.68 9.70
CA ARG A 169 30.08 -19.31 9.82
C ARG A 169 29.98 -17.78 9.90
N PHE A 170 29.20 -17.23 9.00
CA PHE A 170 28.85 -15.81 9.02
C PHE A 170 27.57 -15.67 9.86
N ARG A 171 27.61 -14.84 10.89
CA ARG A 171 26.50 -14.66 11.82
C ARG A 171 26.06 -13.21 11.80
N GLU A 172 24.77 -13.02 12.00
CA GLU A 172 24.23 -11.70 12.29
C GLU A 172 24.79 -11.27 13.65
N THR A 173 25.73 -10.33 13.63
CA THR A 173 26.09 -9.60 14.84
C THR A 173 24.91 -8.71 15.20
N GLU A 174 24.45 -8.74 16.46
CA GLU A 174 23.36 -7.90 16.95
C GLU A 174 23.50 -6.47 16.40
N ALA A 175 22.47 -6.05 15.66
CA ALA A 175 22.54 -4.88 14.81
C ALA A 175 22.96 -3.63 15.57
N VAL A 176 23.86 -2.87 14.96
CA VAL A 176 24.06 -1.46 15.29
C VAL A 176 22.71 -0.77 15.11
N THR A 177 22.23 -0.13 16.17
CA THR A 177 21.05 0.76 16.14
C THR A 177 21.09 1.60 14.87
N PRO A 178 20.00 1.65 14.06
CA PRO A 178 19.97 2.45 12.85
C PRO A 178 20.51 3.85 13.14
N SER A 179 21.47 4.34 12.35
CA SER A 179 22.02 5.67 12.57
C SER A 179 20.89 6.69 12.44
N ALA A 180 20.52 7.26 13.58
CA ALA A 180 19.49 8.26 13.71
C ALA A 180 19.98 9.60 13.14
N GLU A 181 20.04 9.73 11.82
CA GLU A 181 20.12 11.02 11.15
C GLU A 181 19.24 10.98 9.90
N TRP A 182 17.92 10.97 10.13
CA TRP A 182 16.97 11.50 9.16
C TRP A 182 16.11 12.49 9.91
N GLU A 183 16.13 13.75 9.45
CA GLU A 183 15.27 14.78 9.98
C GLU A 183 13.81 14.31 9.85
N PHE A 184 13.17 14.20 11.00
CA PHE A 184 11.74 14.02 11.11
C PHE A 184 11.04 15.10 10.27
N VAL A 185 10.38 14.70 9.18
CA VAL A 185 9.45 15.58 8.46
C VAL A 185 8.20 15.66 9.32
N GLY A 186 8.30 16.47 10.37
CA GLY A 186 7.35 16.42 11.45
C GLY A 186 5.94 16.78 11.01
N ARG A 187 4.99 16.02 11.56
CA ARG A 187 3.55 16.32 11.64
C ARG A 187 3.34 17.80 11.97
N SER A 188 3.09 18.63 10.96
CA SER A 188 3.02 20.08 11.15
C SER A 188 1.60 20.64 11.31
N VAL A 189 0.55 19.80 11.29
CA VAL A 189 -0.80 20.30 11.55
C VAL A 189 -1.58 19.34 12.43
N ALA A 190 -1.70 19.68 13.72
CA ALA A 190 -2.68 19.04 14.59
C ALA A 190 -4.08 19.30 14.04
N TYR A 191 -4.90 18.24 13.92
CA TYR A 191 -6.29 18.38 13.48
C TYR A 191 -7.03 19.42 14.33
N LYS A 192 -7.75 20.32 13.66
CA LYS A 192 -8.52 21.37 14.32
C LYS A 192 -10.00 20.97 14.32
N TRP A 193 -10.52 20.70 15.52
CA TRP A 193 -11.94 20.42 15.72
C TRP A 193 -12.83 21.53 15.12
N PRO A 194 -13.89 21.19 14.36
CA PRO A 194 -14.80 22.18 13.79
C PRO A 194 -15.50 22.97 14.90
N GLY A 195 -15.33 24.29 14.89
CA GLY A 195 -15.78 25.14 16.01
C GLY A 195 -17.29 25.20 16.23
N HIS A 196 -18.09 24.73 15.28
CA HIS A 196 -19.55 24.66 15.38
C HIS A 196 -20.03 23.33 16.02
N LEU A 197 -19.17 22.32 16.10
CA LEU A 197 -19.48 21.05 16.76
C LEU A 197 -19.16 21.14 18.26
N PRO A 198 -20.04 20.65 19.16
CA PRO A 198 -19.74 20.59 20.58
C PRO A 198 -18.47 19.78 20.84
N THR A 199 -17.57 20.28 21.70
CA THR A 199 -16.30 19.61 22.01
C THR A 199 -16.48 18.35 22.87
N ASP A 200 -17.64 18.22 23.51
CA ASP A 200 -18.05 17.09 24.35
C ASP A 200 -19.12 16.21 23.67
N LEU A 201 -19.31 16.34 22.35
CA LEU A 201 -20.28 15.55 21.61
C LEU A 201 -20.00 14.04 21.76
N LYS A 202 -20.99 13.31 22.25
CA LYS A 202 -21.00 11.85 22.37
C LYS A 202 -22.31 11.29 21.85
N LEU A 203 -22.25 10.21 21.08
CA LEU A 203 -23.45 9.52 20.60
C LEU A 203 -24.08 8.71 21.73
N GLU A 204 -25.39 8.86 21.93
CA GLU A 204 -26.14 8.26 23.04
C GLU A 204 -27.32 7.42 22.52
N ALA A 205 -27.50 6.20 23.05
CA ALA A 205 -28.54 5.27 22.58
C ALA A 205 -29.95 5.90 22.50
N ALA A 206 -30.33 6.72 23.49
CA ALA A 206 -31.65 7.33 23.58
C ALA A 206 -31.87 8.55 22.67
N ARG A 207 -30.82 9.03 22.00
CA ARG A 207 -30.83 10.27 21.22
C ARG A 207 -30.26 10.02 19.82
N PRO A 208 -31.09 9.51 18.88
CA PRO A 208 -30.68 9.33 17.49
C PRO A 208 -30.10 10.61 16.92
N THR A 209 -28.83 10.57 16.52
CA THR A 209 -28.09 11.75 16.08
C THR A 209 -27.43 11.48 14.74
N ILE A 210 -27.53 12.43 13.81
CA ILE A 210 -26.86 12.38 12.51
C ILE A 210 -26.06 13.67 12.33
N ILE A 211 -24.81 13.56 11.88
CA ILE A 211 -23.94 14.73 11.62
C ILE A 211 -23.89 14.98 10.11
N SER A 212 -24.26 16.18 9.66
CA SER A 212 -24.13 16.54 8.25
C SER A 212 -22.72 17.02 7.96
N MET A 213 -22.13 16.54 6.85
CA MET A 213 -20.81 16.96 6.36
C MET A 213 -20.89 18.18 5.42
N ILE A 214 -22.12 18.56 5.05
CA ILE A 214 -22.43 19.67 4.16
C ILE A 214 -23.57 20.48 4.74
N TYR A 215 -23.69 21.75 4.34
CA TYR A 215 -24.85 22.54 4.74
C TYR A 215 -26.10 22.02 4.06
N LEU A 216 -27.16 21.76 4.83
CA LEU A 216 -28.49 21.42 4.34
C LEU A 216 -29.42 22.64 4.46
N SER A 217 -30.11 22.99 3.39
CA SER A 217 -31.17 23.99 3.45
C SER A 217 -32.36 23.49 4.28
N SER A 218 -33.24 24.41 4.70
CA SER A 218 -34.46 24.04 5.43
C SER A 218 -35.36 23.09 4.64
N GLU A 219 -35.38 23.22 3.31
CA GLU A 219 -36.13 22.34 2.41
C GLU A 219 -35.52 20.94 2.36
N GLU A 220 -34.21 20.85 2.13
CA GLU A 220 -33.49 19.57 2.13
C GLU A 220 -33.61 18.84 3.47
N MET A 221 -33.51 19.57 4.58
CA MET A 221 -33.67 19.01 5.92
C MET A 221 -35.08 18.44 6.12
N ALA A 222 -36.12 19.18 5.74
CA ALA A 222 -37.50 18.70 5.83
C ALA A 222 -37.76 17.47 4.94
N GLN A 223 -37.21 17.45 3.72
CA GLN A 223 -37.30 16.29 2.83
C GLN A 223 -36.55 15.07 3.38
N PHE A 224 -35.36 15.29 3.96
CA PHE A 224 -34.55 14.23 4.54
C PHE A 224 -35.23 13.63 5.79
N GLU A 225 -35.71 14.46 6.71
CA GLU A 225 -36.45 14.04 7.91
C GLU A 225 -37.72 13.24 7.54
N ALA A 226 -38.46 13.70 6.53
CA ALA A 226 -39.62 12.96 6.03
C ALA A 226 -39.23 11.58 5.49
N ALA A 227 -38.09 11.47 4.79
CA ALA A 227 -37.57 10.20 4.26
C ALA A 227 -37.03 9.26 5.35
N LEU A 228 -36.60 9.78 6.50
CA LEU A 228 -36.26 8.99 7.69
C LEU A 228 -37.51 8.44 8.41
N GLY A 229 -38.70 8.99 8.12
CA GLY A 229 -39.93 8.70 8.85
C GLY A 229 -40.08 9.49 10.15
N VAL A 230 -39.39 10.64 10.29
CA VAL A 230 -39.54 11.54 11.45
C VAL A 230 -40.97 12.06 11.51
N GLY A 231 -41.56 12.07 12.70
CA GLY A 231 -42.97 12.43 12.91
C GLY A 231 -43.96 11.26 12.76
N ALA A 232 -43.54 10.12 12.19
CA ALA A 232 -44.26 8.86 12.37
C ALA A 232 -43.90 8.28 13.76
N GLU A 233 -44.91 7.81 14.50
CA GLU A 233 -44.72 7.13 15.80
C GLU A 233 -43.97 7.95 16.88
N ASN A 234 -44.01 9.29 16.82
CA ASN A 234 -43.27 10.20 17.73
C ASN A 234 -41.74 9.98 17.74
N LYS A 235 -41.15 9.47 16.65
CA LYS A 235 -39.70 9.38 16.51
C LYS A 235 -39.10 10.76 16.21
N SER A 236 -38.01 11.09 16.90
CA SER A 236 -37.21 12.30 16.69
C SER A 236 -35.77 11.92 16.36
N VAL A 237 -35.09 12.77 15.58
CA VAL A 237 -33.68 12.65 15.26
C VAL A 237 -33.05 14.03 15.39
N ASP A 238 -31.84 14.08 15.94
CA ASP A 238 -31.07 15.30 16.04
C ASP A 238 -30.08 15.37 14.89
N ILE A 239 -30.36 16.23 13.91
CA ILE A 239 -29.46 16.48 12.79
C ILE A 239 -28.60 17.69 13.13
N ILE A 240 -27.29 17.46 13.33
CA ILE A 240 -26.30 18.53 13.49
C ILE A 240 -25.90 18.98 12.09
N ASN A 241 -26.52 20.07 11.63
CA ASN A 241 -26.30 20.60 10.29
C ASN A 241 -24.97 21.37 10.20
N TRP A 242 -24.27 21.23 9.08
CA TRP A 242 -23.05 21.99 8.82
C TRP A 242 -23.41 23.46 8.52
N PRO A 243 -22.62 24.46 8.93
CA PRO A 243 -22.94 25.87 8.64
C PRO A 243 -22.81 26.24 7.16
N ALA A 244 -23.69 27.12 6.67
CA ALA A 244 -23.72 27.55 5.25
C ALA A 244 -22.50 28.38 4.82
N ASP A 245 -21.86 29.05 5.77
CA ASP A 245 -20.73 29.96 5.57
C ASP A 245 -19.36 29.30 5.77
N ILE A 246 -19.34 28.00 6.05
CA ILE A 246 -18.11 27.20 6.24
C ILE A 246 -17.97 26.22 5.08
N GLU A 247 -16.74 26.01 4.62
CA GLU A 247 -16.41 24.95 3.65
C GLU A 247 -16.99 23.61 4.09
N PRO A 248 -17.52 22.78 3.16
CA PRO A 248 -17.90 21.41 3.44
C PRO A 248 -16.79 20.63 4.15
N ALA A 249 -17.18 19.63 4.91
CA ALA A 249 -16.25 18.78 5.62
C ALA A 249 -15.52 17.80 4.67
N THR A 250 -14.31 17.40 5.01
CA THR A 250 -13.52 16.39 4.29
C THR A 250 -13.70 14.99 4.89
N GLU A 251 -13.19 13.95 4.23
CA GLU A 251 -13.06 12.60 4.81
C GLU A 251 -12.19 12.59 6.07
N VAL A 252 -11.20 13.48 6.13
CA VAL A 252 -10.38 13.67 7.33
C VAL A 252 -11.22 14.23 8.47
N ASP A 253 -12.11 15.18 8.19
CA ASP A 253 -13.08 15.64 9.18
C ASP A 253 -14.01 14.51 9.61
N MET A 254 -14.53 13.71 8.66
CA MET A 254 -15.38 12.56 8.99
C MET A 254 -14.68 11.59 9.93
N TRP A 255 -13.43 11.25 9.63
CA TRP A 255 -12.61 10.36 10.44
C TRP A 255 -12.44 10.90 11.86
N HIS A 256 -11.96 12.13 12.01
CA HIS A 256 -11.69 12.69 13.34
C HIS A 256 -12.98 12.97 14.13
N ILE A 257 -14.05 13.41 13.47
CA ILE A 257 -15.36 13.59 14.10
C ILE A 257 -15.84 12.24 14.62
N PHE A 258 -15.88 11.20 13.77
CA PHE A 258 -16.33 9.89 14.21
C PHE A 258 -15.41 9.31 15.29
N ASP A 259 -14.10 9.48 15.17
CA ASP A 259 -13.14 9.05 16.19
C ASP A 259 -13.45 9.70 17.55
N ALA A 260 -13.80 10.98 17.57
CA ALA A 260 -14.13 11.69 18.79
C ALA A 260 -15.50 11.31 19.38
N VAL A 261 -16.53 11.13 18.54
CA VAL A 261 -17.94 11.06 19.01
C VAL A 261 -18.49 9.63 19.13
N ARG A 262 -17.82 8.64 18.53
CA ARG A 262 -18.29 7.25 18.47
C ARG A 262 -18.71 6.69 19.85
N PRO A 263 -19.67 5.76 19.88
CA PRO A 263 -19.93 4.98 21.08
C PRO A 263 -18.69 4.20 21.53
N HIS A 264 -18.63 3.84 22.80
CA HIS A 264 -17.63 2.86 23.26
C HIS A 264 -17.93 1.50 22.65
N PHE A 265 -16.87 0.74 22.34
CA PHE A 265 -17.01 -0.67 21.99
C PHE A 265 -17.69 -1.41 23.15
N VAL A 266 -18.76 -2.13 22.83
CA VAL A 266 -19.39 -3.04 23.79
C VAL A 266 -18.41 -4.19 24.03
N ASP A 267 -18.18 -4.59 25.29
CA ASP A 267 -17.13 -5.57 25.65
C ASP A 267 -17.13 -6.85 24.82
N THR A 268 -18.32 -7.27 24.37
CA THR A 268 -18.47 -8.47 23.56
C THR A 268 -18.28 -8.25 22.07
N PHE A 269 -18.36 -7.04 21.52
CA PHE A 269 -18.35 -6.79 20.07
C PHE A 269 -17.21 -5.87 19.63
N GLY A 270 -16.68 -6.16 18.44
CA GLY A 270 -15.58 -5.43 17.83
C GLY A 270 -16.02 -4.36 16.84
N GLU A 271 -17.31 -3.99 16.76
CA GLU A 271 -17.80 -3.00 15.79
C GLU A 271 -18.56 -1.87 16.49
N VAL A 272 -18.38 -0.64 16.00
CA VAL A 272 -19.14 0.55 16.39
C VAL A 272 -19.53 1.35 15.16
N PHE A 273 -20.65 2.06 15.26
CA PHE A 273 -21.28 2.72 14.11
C PHE A 273 -21.58 4.19 14.41
N GLY A 274 -21.52 5.01 13.37
CA GLY A 274 -21.94 6.40 13.35
C GLY A 274 -22.69 6.72 12.06
N PHE A 275 -23.46 7.80 12.05
CA PHE A 275 -24.31 8.15 10.93
C PHE A 275 -24.08 9.59 10.49
N PHE A 276 -23.90 9.76 9.18
CA PHE A 276 -23.55 11.03 8.56
C PHE A 276 -24.43 11.34 7.35
N ILE A 277 -24.51 12.61 6.96
CA ILE A 277 -25.11 13.04 5.69
C ILE A 277 -24.01 13.61 4.80
N ASP A 278 -23.92 13.13 3.58
CA ASP A 278 -22.97 13.66 2.58
C ASP A 278 -23.53 13.51 1.16
N THR A 279 -22.85 14.07 0.17
CA THR A 279 -23.13 13.97 -1.27
C THR A 279 -21.83 13.99 -2.07
N PHE A 280 -21.82 13.39 -3.26
CA PHE A 280 -20.71 13.58 -4.21
C PHE A 280 -20.83 14.91 -4.96
N ASP A 281 -22.05 15.35 -5.28
CA ASP A 281 -22.30 16.57 -6.05
C ASP A 281 -22.84 17.69 -5.15
N LEU A 282 -22.02 18.71 -4.94
CA LEU A 282 -22.37 19.93 -4.20
C LEU A 282 -23.09 20.96 -5.06
N SER A 283 -23.01 20.84 -6.39
CA SER A 283 -23.49 21.85 -7.35
C SER A 283 -24.92 21.59 -7.84
N ALA A 284 -25.42 20.37 -7.66
CA ALA A 284 -26.77 19.98 -8.04
C ALA A 284 -27.85 20.86 -7.35
N PRO A 285 -28.87 21.37 -8.09
CA PRO A 285 -30.00 22.09 -7.51
C PRO A 285 -30.83 21.24 -6.53
N LEU A 286 -30.87 19.93 -6.77
CA LEU A 286 -31.47 18.92 -5.89
C LEU A 286 -30.42 17.84 -5.62
N ARG A 287 -29.59 18.07 -4.60
CA ARG A 287 -28.49 17.17 -4.24
C ARG A 287 -29.03 15.80 -3.81
N ASP A 288 -28.40 14.74 -4.30
CA ASP A 288 -28.71 13.37 -3.90
C ASP A 288 -28.08 13.05 -2.54
N LEU A 289 -28.69 13.59 -1.48
CA LEU A 289 -28.22 13.43 -0.11
C LEU A 289 -28.21 11.96 0.30
N LYS A 290 -27.03 11.45 0.67
CA LYS A 290 -26.85 10.10 1.18
C LYS A 290 -26.86 10.09 2.69
N LEU A 291 -27.56 9.11 3.27
CA LEU A 291 -27.36 8.73 4.67
C LEU A 291 -26.23 7.71 4.69
N LEU A 292 -25.13 8.03 5.36
CA LEU A 292 -23.95 7.20 5.43
C LEU A 292 -23.89 6.52 6.80
N ALA A 293 -23.63 5.21 6.82
CA ALA A 293 -23.20 4.50 8.01
C ALA A 293 -21.67 4.36 7.97
N VAL A 294 -21.00 4.93 8.97
CA VAL A 294 -19.56 4.78 9.17
C VAL A 294 -19.34 3.70 10.21
N THR A 295 -18.57 2.68 9.85
CA THR A 295 -18.25 1.56 10.74
C THR A 295 -16.79 1.61 11.10
N ARG A 296 -16.47 1.47 12.39
CA ARG A 296 -15.11 1.19 12.85
C ARG A 296 -15.07 -0.17 13.52
N ALA A 297 -14.07 -0.95 13.17
CA ALA A 297 -13.81 -2.25 13.78
C ALA A 297 -12.64 -2.18 14.78
N ARG A 298 -12.61 -3.16 15.68
CA ARG A 298 -11.49 -3.48 16.55
C ARG A 298 -11.25 -4.98 16.49
N SER A 299 -10.03 -5.37 16.13
CA SER A 299 -9.64 -6.77 16.05
C SER A 299 -9.20 -7.31 17.41
N GLU A 300 -9.69 -8.49 17.81
CA GLU A 300 -9.21 -9.22 18.98
C GLU A 300 -7.73 -9.62 18.83
N GLN A 301 -7.24 -9.73 17.58
CA GLN A 301 -5.86 -10.06 17.25
C GLN A 301 -4.95 -8.83 17.19
N SER A 302 -5.47 -7.63 17.51
CA SER A 302 -4.74 -6.35 17.44
C SER A 302 -4.16 -6.06 16.05
N ASP A 303 -4.93 -6.35 15.00
CA ASP A 303 -4.58 -5.97 13.63
C ASP A 303 -4.61 -4.44 13.50
N PHE A 304 -3.42 -3.85 13.33
CA PHE A 304 -3.22 -2.42 13.20
C PHE A 304 -4.01 -1.80 12.05
N ARG A 305 -4.19 -2.53 10.94
CA ARG A 305 -4.90 -2.04 9.76
C ARG A 305 -6.38 -1.93 10.06
N ILE A 306 -6.98 -2.99 10.62
CA ILE A 306 -8.40 -3.03 10.99
C ILE A 306 -8.74 -1.92 12.00
N ASP A 307 -7.89 -1.72 13.00
CA ASP A 307 -8.13 -0.73 14.06
C ASP A 307 -8.02 0.73 13.57
N ASN A 308 -7.36 0.95 12.42
CA ASN A 308 -7.11 2.25 11.80
C ASN A 308 -7.83 2.44 10.46
N SER A 309 -8.83 1.61 10.14
CA SER A 309 -9.70 1.77 8.97
C SER A 309 -11.16 1.96 9.38
N MET A 310 -11.94 2.61 8.52
CA MET A 310 -13.39 2.78 8.62
C MET A 310 -14.00 2.56 7.25
N ASP A 311 -15.12 1.85 7.26
CA ASP A 311 -15.93 1.64 6.07
C ASP A 311 -17.10 2.63 6.09
N VAL A 312 -17.29 3.35 4.99
CA VAL A 312 -18.38 4.29 4.81
C VAL A 312 -19.32 3.74 3.74
N VAL A 313 -20.56 3.45 4.13
CA VAL A 313 -21.54 2.88 3.21
C VAL A 313 -22.83 3.69 3.17
N PRO A 314 -23.41 3.91 1.98
CA PRO A 314 -24.72 4.53 1.89
C PRO A 314 -25.78 3.55 2.36
N ILE A 315 -26.68 4.02 3.22
CA ILE A 315 -27.80 3.23 3.72
C ILE A 315 -29.14 3.86 3.34
N ARG A 316 -30.19 3.03 3.30
CA ARG A 316 -31.54 3.54 3.07
C ARG A 316 -32.01 4.41 4.25
N LYS A 317 -32.57 5.58 3.96
CA LYS A 317 -33.05 6.54 4.95
C LYS A 317 -34.13 5.95 5.87
N ASP A 318 -35.05 5.15 5.33
CA ASP A 318 -36.13 4.49 6.08
C ASP A 318 -35.64 3.41 7.07
N ARG A 319 -34.36 3.01 6.99
CA ARG A 319 -33.74 2.04 7.89
C ARG A 319 -32.97 2.68 9.05
N PHE A 320 -32.85 4.00 9.08
CA PHE A 320 -32.04 4.71 10.06
C PHE A 320 -32.34 4.31 11.52
N PHE A 321 -33.60 4.38 11.96
CA PHE A 321 -33.93 4.08 13.36
C PHE A 321 -33.60 2.63 13.74
N ALA A 322 -33.86 1.68 12.85
CA ALA A 322 -33.49 0.28 13.08
C ALA A 322 -31.96 0.09 13.15
N ALA A 323 -31.22 0.78 12.28
CA ALA A 323 -29.76 0.78 12.29
C ALA A 323 -29.20 1.41 13.57
N TRP A 324 -29.77 2.52 14.02
CA TRP A 324 -29.41 3.19 15.27
C TRP A 324 -29.62 2.27 16.47
N ASP A 325 -30.81 1.68 16.61
CA ASP A 325 -31.12 0.77 17.72
C ASP A 325 -30.17 -0.43 17.76
N THR A 326 -29.82 -0.96 16.58
CA THR A 326 -28.93 -2.12 16.44
C THR A 326 -27.46 -1.78 16.67
N ALA A 327 -27.03 -0.56 16.35
CA ALA A 327 -25.69 -0.08 16.65
C ALA A 327 -25.39 -0.03 18.16
N PHE A 328 -26.39 0.34 18.97
CA PHE A 328 -26.27 0.37 20.44
C PHE A 328 -26.64 -0.94 21.13
N ASN A 329 -27.36 -1.83 20.44
CA ASN A 329 -27.72 -3.16 20.95
C ASN A 329 -27.20 -4.25 20.01
N PRO A 330 -25.87 -4.38 19.87
CA PRO A 330 -25.29 -5.34 18.95
C PRO A 330 -25.69 -6.77 19.32
N ALA A 331 -26.00 -7.57 18.30
CA ALA A 331 -26.32 -8.97 18.46
C ALA A 331 -25.69 -9.78 17.33
N GLY A 332 -25.17 -10.95 17.66
CA GLY A 332 -24.43 -11.79 16.73
C GLY A 332 -23.58 -12.83 17.41
N ARG A 333 -23.08 -13.77 16.62
CA ARG A 333 -22.17 -14.84 17.07
C ARG A 333 -20.92 -14.92 16.21
N ASP A 334 -20.91 -14.28 15.05
CA ASP A 334 -19.86 -14.47 14.08
C ASP A 334 -18.65 -13.59 14.37
N THR A 335 -17.47 -14.19 14.26
CA THR A 335 -16.19 -13.50 14.22
C THR A 335 -15.62 -13.65 12.82
N THR A 336 -15.18 -12.54 12.23
CA THR A 336 -14.52 -12.54 10.92
C THR A 336 -13.28 -11.66 11.01
N ASP A 337 -12.14 -12.16 10.54
CA ASP A 337 -10.85 -11.46 10.59
C ASP A 337 -10.48 -10.97 12.01
N GLY A 338 -10.83 -11.76 13.02
CA GLY A 338 -10.62 -11.41 14.44
C GLY A 338 -11.54 -10.33 14.99
N VAL A 339 -12.50 -9.83 14.20
CA VAL A 339 -13.52 -8.87 14.63
C VAL A 339 -14.79 -9.63 14.96
N ARG A 340 -15.35 -9.46 16.16
CA ARG A 340 -16.67 -10.00 16.47
C ARG A 340 -17.75 -9.04 16.04
N CYS A 341 -18.55 -9.47 15.07
CA CYS A 341 -19.36 -8.58 14.29
C CYS A 341 -20.81 -8.47 14.77
N ASN A 342 -21.45 -7.36 14.43
CA ASN A 342 -22.85 -7.10 14.71
C ASN A 342 -23.74 -7.68 13.60
N ASP A 343 -24.02 -8.98 13.68
CA ASP A 343 -24.85 -9.70 12.70
C ASP A 343 -26.25 -9.10 12.55
N ALA A 344 -26.79 -8.47 13.59
CA ALA A 344 -28.05 -7.76 13.49
C ALA A 344 -27.96 -6.54 12.55
N MET A 345 -26.86 -5.77 12.57
CA MET A 345 -26.64 -4.69 11.58
C MET A 345 -26.56 -5.27 10.16
N ARG A 346 -25.96 -6.46 10.02
CA ARG A 346 -25.89 -7.16 8.73
C ARG A 346 -27.25 -7.59 8.19
N ALA A 347 -28.08 -8.11 9.08
CA ALA A 347 -29.43 -8.59 8.77
C ALA A 347 -30.38 -7.47 8.33
N LEU A 348 -30.10 -6.21 8.68
CA LEU A 348 -30.90 -5.06 8.22
C LEU A 348 -30.82 -4.84 6.71
N GLY A 349 -29.87 -5.46 6.00
CA GLY A 349 -29.75 -5.37 4.55
C GLY A 349 -29.63 -3.91 4.11
N LEU A 350 -28.76 -3.14 4.79
CA LEU A 350 -28.71 -1.68 4.70
C LEU A 350 -28.35 -1.11 3.32
N GLY A 351 -28.02 -1.95 2.34
CA GLY A 351 -27.69 -1.54 0.97
C GLY A 351 -28.81 -0.76 0.27
N THR A 352 -28.42 0.03 -0.73
CA THR A 352 -29.36 0.77 -1.59
C THR A 352 -30.22 -0.21 -2.40
N GLU A 353 -31.45 0.20 -2.76
CA GLU A 353 -32.46 -0.65 -3.43
C GLU A 353 -31.99 -1.28 -4.76
N GLN A 354 -30.88 -0.82 -5.33
CA GLN A 354 -30.35 -1.36 -6.59
C GLN A 354 -29.50 -2.62 -6.43
N ASN A 355 -28.91 -2.90 -5.25
CA ASN A 355 -28.01 -4.04 -5.07
C ASN A 355 -28.32 -4.79 -3.77
N GLY A 356 -29.22 -5.77 -3.85
CA GLY A 356 -29.75 -6.56 -2.72
C GLY A 356 -28.77 -7.55 -2.06
N TYR A 357 -27.63 -7.09 -1.54
CA TYR A 357 -26.68 -7.92 -0.78
C TYR A 357 -26.27 -7.24 0.54
N GLY A 358 -26.40 -7.98 1.65
CA GLY A 358 -26.23 -7.49 3.03
C GLY A 358 -24.79 -7.18 3.46
N PHE A 359 -24.65 -6.63 4.67
CA PHE A 359 -23.42 -6.15 5.32
C PHE A 359 -22.50 -7.31 5.75
N GLY A 360 -21.18 -7.10 5.78
CA GLY A 360 -20.15 -8.13 6.02
C GLY A 360 -18.74 -7.57 5.80
N PRO A 361 -17.69 -8.13 6.42
CA PRO A 361 -16.50 -7.37 6.78
C PRO A 361 -15.40 -7.34 5.71
N ARG A 362 -15.63 -7.93 4.54
CA ARG A 362 -14.85 -7.77 3.30
C ARG A 362 -15.55 -8.61 2.24
N THR A 363 -16.36 -7.98 1.40
CA THR A 363 -16.92 -8.66 0.22
C THR A 363 -16.47 -7.91 -1.01
N ASN A 364 -15.67 -8.60 -1.81
CA ASN A 364 -15.02 -8.22 -3.06
C ASN A 364 -15.99 -7.71 -4.14
N GLY A 365 -16.66 -6.57 -3.93
CA GLY A 365 -17.53 -5.96 -4.93
C GLY A 365 -18.67 -5.10 -4.40
N ARG A 366 -18.53 -4.48 -3.23
CA ARG A 366 -19.52 -3.49 -2.75
C ARG A 366 -19.10 -2.09 -3.18
N SER A 367 -20.08 -1.30 -3.61
CA SER A 367 -19.95 0.16 -3.71
C SER A 367 -19.94 0.74 -2.29
N SER A 368 -18.77 0.75 -1.64
CA SER A 368 -18.51 1.63 -0.50
C SER A 368 -18.54 3.08 -0.99
N PHE A 369 -19.09 3.98 -0.18
CA PHE A 369 -19.03 5.41 -0.46
C PHE A 369 -17.58 5.91 -0.35
N ALA A 370 -16.87 5.43 0.68
CA ALA A 370 -15.45 5.65 0.90
C ALA A 370 -14.88 4.54 1.79
N ASN A 371 -13.59 4.24 1.62
CA ASN A 371 -12.81 3.47 2.57
C ASN A 371 -11.78 4.42 3.19
N MET A 372 -12.01 4.82 4.43
CA MET A 372 -11.18 5.82 5.09
C MET A 372 -10.15 5.13 5.98
N THR A 373 -8.92 5.63 5.94
CA THR A 373 -7.88 5.25 6.89
C THR A 373 -7.59 6.41 7.83
N ASN A 374 -7.01 6.09 8.98
CA ASN A 374 -6.54 7.08 9.93
C ASN A 374 -5.59 8.08 9.24
N PRO A 375 -5.97 9.37 9.12
CA PRO A 375 -5.18 10.35 8.38
C PRO A 375 -3.88 10.75 9.10
N ASP A 376 -3.74 10.38 10.37
CA ASP A 376 -2.50 10.60 11.13
C ASP A 376 -1.46 9.49 10.91
N VAL A 377 -1.81 8.45 10.14
CA VAL A 377 -0.99 7.26 9.91
C VAL A 377 -0.99 6.93 8.40
N PRO A 378 0.17 6.79 7.75
CA PRO A 378 0.23 6.21 6.41
C PRO A 378 -0.19 4.75 6.48
N LEU A 379 -1.42 4.48 6.07
CA LEU A 379 -1.96 3.14 5.95
C LEU A 379 -2.42 2.95 4.51
N LEU A 380 -1.97 1.89 3.85
CA LEU A 380 -2.52 1.46 2.57
C LEU A 380 -3.48 0.31 2.79
N LEU A 381 -4.65 0.36 2.14
CA LEU A 381 -5.63 -0.71 2.20
C LEU A 381 -5.37 -1.74 1.10
N ASP A 382 -4.49 -2.70 1.39
CA ASP A 382 -4.20 -3.82 0.48
C ASP A 382 -5.48 -4.63 0.17
N GLY A 383 -5.74 -4.87 -1.11
CA GLY A 383 -6.79 -5.79 -1.59
C GLY A 383 -8.21 -5.25 -1.69
N THR A 384 -8.50 -4.05 -1.18
CA THR A 384 -9.84 -3.40 -1.30
C THR A 384 -9.85 -2.12 -2.13
N CYS A 385 -8.70 -1.45 -2.26
CA CYS A 385 -8.52 -0.27 -3.11
C CYS A 385 -7.37 -0.58 -4.06
N SER A 386 -7.66 -0.69 -5.35
CA SER A 386 -6.64 -1.00 -6.37
C SER A 386 -5.72 0.17 -6.68
N LEU A 387 -6.16 1.41 -6.39
CA LEU A 387 -5.41 2.61 -6.76
C LEU A 387 -5.61 3.76 -5.75
N THR A 388 -4.59 4.05 -4.94
CA THR A 388 -4.60 5.12 -3.94
C THR A 388 -4.38 6.49 -4.57
N VAL A 389 -5.10 7.51 -4.07
CA VAL A 389 -4.96 8.92 -4.50
C VAL A 389 -4.23 9.72 -3.42
N PHE A 390 -3.11 10.35 -3.79
CA PHE A 390 -2.31 11.21 -2.92
C PHE A 390 -2.55 12.70 -3.20
N PHE A 391 -2.85 13.47 -2.17
CA PHE A 391 -2.89 14.93 -2.24
C PHE A 391 -1.51 15.50 -1.92
N LEU A 392 -0.88 16.12 -2.93
CA LEU A 392 0.48 16.68 -2.82
C LEU A 392 0.50 18.04 -2.11
N GLN A 393 -0.66 18.65 -1.88
CA GLN A 393 -0.81 19.94 -1.22
C GLN A 393 -2.17 20.03 -0.51
N PRO A 394 -2.42 21.05 0.33
CA PRO A 394 -3.71 21.23 1.00
C PRO A 394 -4.87 21.34 -0.01
N VAL A 395 -5.98 20.65 0.31
CA VAL A 395 -7.21 20.59 -0.48
C VAL A 395 -8.36 21.15 0.37
N THR A 396 -9.26 21.94 -0.23
CA THR A 396 -10.48 22.41 0.45
C THR A 396 -11.56 21.32 0.43
N GLY A 397 -12.54 21.41 1.33
CA GLY A 397 -13.68 20.49 1.34
C GLY A 397 -14.41 20.44 0.00
N SER A 398 -14.68 21.59 -0.62
CA SER A 398 -15.31 21.66 -1.94
C SER A 398 -14.49 20.97 -3.03
N GLN A 399 -13.16 21.14 -3.03
CA GLN A 399 -12.28 20.48 -4.01
C GLN A 399 -12.28 18.97 -3.81
N GLU A 400 -12.23 18.49 -2.57
CA GLU A 400 -12.29 17.05 -2.27
C GLU A 400 -13.59 16.42 -2.74
N HIS A 401 -14.74 17.08 -2.56
CA HIS A 401 -16.02 16.58 -3.10
C HIS A 401 -16.00 16.48 -4.63
N GLN A 402 -15.46 17.47 -5.33
CA GLN A 402 -15.33 17.42 -6.79
C GLN A 402 -14.43 16.27 -7.22
N LEU A 403 -13.31 16.03 -6.52
CA LEU A 403 -12.44 14.88 -6.77
C LEU A 403 -13.17 13.56 -6.49
N ARG A 404 -13.90 13.44 -5.38
CA ARG A 404 -14.72 12.26 -5.06
C ARG A 404 -15.74 11.96 -6.13
N ALA A 405 -16.39 12.98 -6.69
CA ALA A 405 -17.31 12.82 -7.82
C ALA A 405 -16.57 12.34 -9.09
N LEU A 406 -15.40 12.88 -9.39
CA LEU A 406 -14.58 12.47 -10.53
C LEU A 406 -14.01 11.06 -10.42
N PHE A 407 -13.68 10.62 -9.20
CA PHE A 407 -13.20 9.28 -8.90
C PHE A 407 -14.31 8.33 -8.45
N SER A 408 -15.59 8.72 -8.60
CA SER A 408 -16.72 7.88 -8.22
C SER A 408 -16.84 6.71 -9.20
N GLY A 409 -16.42 5.52 -8.77
CA GLY A 409 -16.47 4.29 -9.55
C GLY A 409 -17.05 3.11 -8.76
N TRP A 410 -16.86 1.90 -9.28
CA TRP A 410 -17.28 0.67 -8.58
C TRP A 410 -16.41 0.37 -7.36
N GLU A 411 -15.16 0.81 -7.39
CA GLU A 411 -14.20 0.67 -6.30
C GLU A 411 -14.11 1.98 -5.51
N ALA A 412 -14.10 1.88 -4.17
CA ALA A 412 -13.84 3.06 -3.36
C ALA A 412 -12.40 3.50 -3.50
N CYS A 413 -12.22 4.78 -3.76
CA CYS A 413 -10.92 5.43 -3.71
C CYS A 413 -10.48 5.66 -2.26
N GLN A 414 -9.19 5.53 -2.01
CA GLN A 414 -8.55 5.94 -0.76
C GLN A 414 -7.79 7.25 -0.99
N PHE A 415 -8.16 8.32 -0.27
CA PHE A 415 -7.45 9.59 -0.31
C PHE A 415 -6.44 9.71 0.83
N ILE A 416 -5.17 9.97 0.50
CA ILE A 416 -4.09 10.17 1.46
C ILE A 416 -3.48 11.56 1.28
N ARG A 417 -3.32 12.31 2.37
CA ARG A 417 -2.62 13.60 2.36
C ARG A 417 -1.15 13.39 2.62
N VAL A 418 -0.29 13.93 1.76
CA VAL A 418 1.15 13.91 1.99
C VAL A 418 1.50 14.93 3.09
N PRO A 419 2.10 14.52 4.22
CA PRO A 419 2.50 15.45 5.28
C PRO A 419 3.50 16.49 4.74
N ALA A 420 3.22 17.77 5.00
CA ALA A 420 4.04 18.89 4.53
C ALA A 420 4.32 18.89 3.01
N GLY A 421 3.42 18.32 2.20
CA GLY A 421 3.53 18.33 0.75
C GLY A 421 3.62 19.76 0.18
N ASP A 422 4.61 19.98 -0.69
CA ASP A 422 4.88 21.25 -1.37
C ASP A 422 4.22 21.33 -2.76
N GLY A 423 3.36 20.38 -3.08
CA GLY A 423 2.72 20.24 -4.39
C GLY A 423 3.53 19.45 -5.41
N ALA A 424 4.77 19.02 -5.10
CA ALA A 424 5.63 18.28 -6.02
C ALA A 424 5.60 16.76 -5.77
N VAL A 425 5.73 15.99 -6.85
CA VAL A 425 5.84 14.52 -6.79
C VAL A 425 7.08 14.10 -6.02
N SER A 426 8.19 14.82 -6.17
CA SER A 426 9.43 14.54 -5.43
C SER A 426 9.25 14.52 -3.91
N SER A 427 8.30 15.30 -3.37
CA SER A 427 7.95 15.26 -1.95
C SER A 427 7.16 14.01 -1.56
N LEU A 428 6.28 13.50 -2.42
CA LEU A 428 5.63 12.20 -2.23
C LEU A 428 6.66 11.06 -2.27
N ILE A 429 7.60 11.10 -3.21
CA ILE A 429 8.68 10.11 -3.30
C ILE A 429 9.53 10.11 -2.03
N LYS A 430 9.95 11.29 -1.55
CA LYS A 430 10.66 11.42 -0.26
C LYS A 430 9.82 10.92 0.92
N TYR A 431 8.50 11.15 0.89
CA TYR A 431 7.61 10.65 1.92
C TYR A 431 7.59 9.12 1.97
N PHE A 432 7.56 8.43 0.84
CA PHE A 432 7.69 6.96 0.80
C PHE A 432 9.01 6.45 1.40
N GLN A 433 10.07 7.26 1.36
CA GLN A 433 11.36 6.93 1.97
C GLN A 433 11.47 7.31 3.45
N SER A 434 10.46 7.99 4.01
CA SER A 434 10.51 8.52 5.37
C SER A 434 10.27 7.43 6.43
N PRO A 435 10.83 7.58 7.64
CA PRO A 435 10.49 6.72 8.78
C PRO A 435 8.99 6.71 9.09
N ASP A 436 8.32 7.86 8.93
CA ASP A 436 6.89 8.00 9.18
C ASP A 436 6.05 7.07 8.29
N TYR A 437 6.45 6.90 7.03
CA TYR A 437 5.82 5.96 6.11
C TYR A 437 6.21 4.51 6.38
N THR A 438 7.52 4.25 6.42
CA THR A 438 8.09 2.89 6.51
C THR A 438 7.84 2.19 7.86
N CYS A 439 7.50 2.94 8.91
CA CYS A 439 7.07 2.35 10.19
C CYS A 439 5.64 1.81 10.19
N HIS A 440 4.87 1.99 9.12
CA HIS A 440 3.49 1.51 9.01
C HIS A 440 3.21 0.74 7.71
N VAL A 441 3.97 1.03 6.65
CA VAL A 441 3.82 0.41 5.34
C VAL A 441 5.13 -0.23 4.92
N GLU A 442 5.09 -1.51 4.55
CA GLU A 442 6.26 -2.24 4.11
C GLU A 442 6.75 -1.76 2.74
N LYS A 443 5.86 -1.69 1.74
CA LYS A 443 6.18 -1.28 0.37
C LYS A 443 5.33 -0.06 -0.05
N PRO A 444 5.90 0.94 -0.75
CA PRO A 444 5.08 1.95 -1.40
C PRO A 444 4.18 1.31 -2.47
N PRO A 445 3.06 1.95 -2.88
CA PRO A 445 2.10 1.33 -3.79
C PRO A 445 2.70 1.15 -5.18
N ALA A 446 2.40 0.05 -5.86
CA ALA A 446 2.94 -0.21 -7.20
C ALA A 446 2.49 0.86 -8.21
N ASP A 447 1.24 1.30 -8.10
CA ASP A 447 0.64 2.34 -8.90
C ASP A 447 -0.12 3.33 -8.01
N PHE A 448 -0.16 4.59 -8.40
CA PHE A 448 -0.88 5.63 -7.66
C PHE A 448 -1.39 6.77 -8.53
N VAL A 449 -2.33 7.54 -8.00
CA VAL A 449 -2.73 8.85 -8.53
C VAL A 449 -2.20 9.93 -7.59
N ALA A 450 -1.69 11.03 -8.13
CA ALA A 450 -1.29 12.20 -7.37
C ALA A 450 -1.99 13.47 -7.87
N ILE A 451 -2.46 14.27 -6.92
CA ILE A 451 -3.22 15.51 -7.14
C ILE A 451 -2.35 16.70 -6.75
N ASP A 452 -2.01 17.51 -7.75
CA ASP A 452 -1.17 18.69 -7.64
C ASP A 452 -1.98 19.99 -7.78
N ALA A 453 -1.28 21.13 -7.75
CA ALA A 453 -1.88 22.45 -7.90
C ALA A 453 -2.55 22.68 -9.26
N LEU A 454 -1.99 22.11 -10.32
CA LEU A 454 -2.55 22.23 -11.65
C LEU A 454 -3.88 21.47 -11.77
N THR A 455 -3.97 20.28 -11.17
CA THR A 455 -5.20 19.49 -11.06
C THR A 455 -6.28 20.29 -10.33
N LEU A 456 -5.97 20.75 -9.11
CA LEU A 456 -6.95 21.47 -8.27
C LEU A 456 -7.45 22.77 -8.92
N SER A 457 -6.57 23.48 -9.61
CA SER A 457 -6.93 24.73 -10.30
C SER A 457 -7.85 24.49 -11.49
N ALA A 458 -7.74 23.33 -12.15
CA ALA A 458 -8.58 22.97 -13.29
C ALA A 458 -10.02 22.59 -12.86
N LEU A 459 -10.22 22.11 -11.63
CA LEU A 459 -11.53 21.68 -11.13
C LEU A 459 -12.58 22.81 -11.20
N ALA A 460 -12.20 24.05 -10.91
CA ALA A 460 -13.14 25.19 -10.92
C ALA A 460 -13.84 25.41 -12.27
N GLY A 461 -13.19 25.01 -13.37
CA GLY A 461 -13.72 25.12 -14.73
C GLY A 461 -14.42 23.87 -15.24
N TYR A 462 -14.51 22.79 -14.44
CA TYR A 462 -15.01 21.49 -14.84
C TYR A 462 -16.16 21.03 -13.94
N ASN A 463 -17.39 21.13 -14.44
CA ASN A 463 -18.58 20.85 -13.65
C ASN A 463 -19.54 19.93 -14.39
N TRP A 464 -20.30 19.14 -13.63
CA TRP A 464 -21.36 18.30 -14.16
C TRP A 464 -22.50 19.18 -14.69
N ASP A 465 -22.90 18.96 -15.94
CA ASP A 465 -24.09 19.58 -16.51
C ASP A 465 -25.26 18.59 -16.41
N GLU A 466 -26.20 18.87 -15.52
CA GLU A 466 -27.36 18.00 -15.29
C GLU A 466 -28.28 17.86 -16.51
N GLU A 467 -28.43 18.92 -17.32
CA GLU A 467 -29.33 18.94 -18.47
C GLU A 467 -28.80 18.00 -19.56
N LEU A 468 -27.50 18.03 -19.80
CA LEU A 468 -26.84 17.21 -20.80
C LEU A 468 -26.31 15.88 -20.24
N ARG A 469 -26.28 15.71 -18.91
CA ARG A 469 -25.68 14.58 -18.20
C ARG A 469 -24.24 14.30 -18.64
N VAL A 470 -23.46 15.38 -18.77
CA VAL A 470 -22.03 15.32 -19.12
C VAL A 470 -21.27 16.39 -18.36
N TYR A 471 -19.99 16.17 -18.10
CA TYR A 471 -19.13 17.24 -17.61
C TYR A 471 -18.85 18.28 -18.71
N LYS A 472 -18.95 19.57 -18.35
CA LYS A 472 -18.57 20.71 -19.20
C LYS A 472 -17.26 21.32 -18.73
N GLY A 473 -16.44 21.73 -19.70
CA GLY A 473 -15.15 22.38 -19.47
C GLY A 473 -13.99 21.55 -19.98
N LYS A 474 -12.77 22.04 -19.75
CA LYS A 474 -11.57 21.23 -19.99
C LYS A 474 -11.42 20.27 -18.80
N PRO A 475 -11.31 18.95 -19.04
CA PRO A 475 -11.13 17.98 -17.95
C PRO A 475 -9.86 18.32 -17.16
N PRO A 476 -9.87 18.15 -15.82
CA PRO A 476 -8.64 18.18 -15.05
C PRO A 476 -7.73 17.04 -15.51
N SER A 477 -6.43 17.24 -15.40
CA SER A 477 -5.46 16.18 -15.59
C SER A 477 -4.71 15.95 -14.31
N VAL A 478 -4.56 14.67 -13.95
CA VAL A 478 -3.91 14.18 -12.74
C VAL A 478 -2.56 13.58 -13.09
N LEU A 479 -1.75 13.32 -12.08
CA LEU A 479 -0.50 12.57 -12.23
C LEU A 479 -0.78 11.10 -11.93
N LEU A 480 -0.41 10.22 -12.84
CA LEU A 480 -0.42 8.77 -12.65
C LEU A 480 1.03 8.32 -12.47
N GLY A 481 1.30 7.59 -11.40
CA GLY A 481 2.59 6.99 -11.13
C GLY A 481 2.51 5.49 -11.26
N THR A 482 3.48 4.91 -11.95
CA THR A 482 3.65 3.45 -12.06
C THR A 482 5.08 3.05 -11.74
N THR A 483 5.25 1.92 -11.06
CA THR A 483 6.57 1.48 -10.61
C THR A 483 7.50 1.23 -11.79
N ALA A 484 8.72 1.76 -11.66
CA ALA A 484 9.83 1.51 -12.55
C ALA A 484 10.68 0.36 -11.97
N ASN A 485 10.89 -0.69 -12.76
CA ASN A 485 11.61 -1.89 -12.34
C ASN A 485 12.82 -2.17 -13.24
N VAL A 486 13.82 -2.85 -12.70
CA VAL A 486 14.87 -3.51 -13.47
C VAL A 486 14.74 -5.01 -13.25
N PHE A 487 14.48 -5.76 -14.31
CA PHE A 487 14.43 -7.22 -14.25
C PHE A 487 15.81 -7.79 -14.58
N HIS A 488 16.32 -8.61 -13.68
CA HIS A 488 17.56 -9.34 -13.88
C HIS A 488 17.25 -10.71 -14.46
N GLN A 489 17.92 -11.08 -15.55
CA GLN A 489 17.68 -12.33 -16.27
C GLN A 489 18.94 -13.18 -16.36
N ASP A 490 18.76 -14.50 -16.43
CA ASP A 490 19.83 -15.45 -16.75
C ASP A 490 20.14 -15.46 -18.27
N GLU A 491 21.12 -16.27 -18.67
CA GLU A 491 21.52 -16.42 -20.08
C GLU A 491 20.39 -16.92 -21.01
N ASN A 492 19.31 -17.49 -20.45
CA ASN A 492 18.15 -17.99 -21.19
C ASN A 492 16.98 -17.00 -21.20
N GLY A 493 17.14 -15.81 -20.61
CA GLY A 493 16.06 -14.83 -20.47
C GLY A 493 15.09 -15.14 -19.33
N THR A 494 15.43 -16.07 -18.43
CA THR A 494 14.61 -16.36 -17.24
C THR A 494 14.89 -15.30 -16.18
N GLU A 495 13.84 -14.67 -15.66
CA GLU A 495 13.94 -13.70 -14.58
C GLU A 495 14.40 -14.37 -13.27
N ILE A 496 15.37 -13.75 -12.59
CA ILE A 496 15.95 -14.25 -11.33
C ILE A 496 15.75 -13.26 -10.18
N ALA A 497 15.54 -11.98 -10.49
CA ALA A 497 15.34 -10.93 -9.52
C ALA A 497 14.66 -9.73 -10.16
N GLU A 498 13.83 -9.04 -9.39
CA GLU A 498 13.20 -7.76 -9.74
C GLU A 498 13.74 -6.69 -8.79
N ASP A 499 14.16 -5.55 -9.33
CA ASP A 499 14.58 -4.40 -8.53
C ASP A 499 13.64 -3.21 -8.81
N SER A 500 12.86 -2.81 -7.81
CA SER A 500 12.04 -1.60 -7.89
C SER A 500 12.94 -0.39 -7.73
N VAL A 501 13.16 0.34 -8.82
CA VAL A 501 14.12 1.45 -8.88
C VAL A 501 13.48 2.82 -8.77
N GLY A 502 12.15 2.93 -8.83
CA GLY A 502 11.45 4.20 -8.70
C GLY A 502 10.05 4.19 -9.29
N TYR A 503 9.66 5.33 -9.84
CA TYR A 503 8.41 5.52 -10.57
C TYR A 503 8.64 6.25 -11.89
N VAL A 504 7.83 5.89 -12.89
CA VAL A 504 7.53 6.76 -14.01
C VAL A 504 6.20 7.44 -13.72
N VAL A 505 6.17 8.76 -13.83
CA VAL A 505 4.99 9.56 -13.54
C VAL A 505 4.67 10.40 -14.75
N GLY A 506 3.40 10.42 -15.17
CA GLY A 506 2.98 11.41 -16.13
C GLY A 506 1.49 11.71 -16.09
N ARG A 507 1.04 12.55 -17.01
CA ARG A 507 -0.29 13.16 -16.92
C ARG A 507 -1.33 12.38 -17.71
N SER A 508 -2.52 12.31 -17.13
CA SER A 508 -3.71 11.76 -17.79
C SER A 508 -4.92 12.62 -17.49
N ALA A 509 -5.78 12.83 -18.49
CA ALA A 509 -7.02 13.57 -18.31
C ALA A 509 -8.08 12.70 -17.60
N VAL A 510 -8.76 13.26 -16.60
CA VAL A 510 -9.89 12.60 -15.93
C VAL A 510 -11.18 13.19 -16.50
N HIS A 511 -11.91 12.40 -17.28
CA HIS A 511 -13.20 12.81 -17.82
C HIS A 511 -14.36 12.49 -16.88
N ASP A 512 -14.25 11.36 -16.19
CA ASP A 512 -15.29 10.78 -15.34
C ASP A 512 -14.72 9.62 -14.52
N GLY A 513 -15.59 8.98 -13.76
CA GLY A 513 -15.25 7.80 -12.96
C GLY A 513 -14.82 6.57 -13.78
N GLU A 514 -15.19 6.47 -15.07
CA GLU A 514 -14.77 5.34 -15.92
C GLU A 514 -13.27 5.37 -16.21
N CYS A 515 -12.69 6.58 -16.29
CA CYS A 515 -11.24 6.76 -16.39
C CYS A 515 -10.54 6.15 -15.18
N TYR A 516 -10.99 6.49 -13.97
CA TYR A 516 -10.44 5.96 -12.72
C TYR A 516 -10.63 4.45 -12.61
N GLU A 517 -11.83 3.94 -12.95
CA GLU A 517 -12.11 2.51 -12.95
C GLU A 517 -11.18 1.74 -13.90
N SER A 518 -10.86 2.31 -15.06
CA SER A 518 -9.90 1.71 -16.01
C SER A 518 -8.49 1.63 -15.41
N TRP A 519 -8.03 2.70 -14.75
CA TRP A 519 -6.71 2.73 -14.08
C TRP A 519 -6.66 1.76 -12.90
N ALA A 520 -7.70 1.77 -12.07
CA ALA A 520 -7.91 0.86 -10.95
C ALA A 520 -7.85 -0.60 -11.39
N ASN A 521 -8.59 -0.97 -12.45
CA ASN A 521 -8.56 -2.31 -13.02
C ASN A 521 -7.16 -2.68 -13.54
N SER A 522 -6.47 -1.77 -14.24
CA SER A 522 -5.11 -2.00 -14.75
C SER A 522 -4.10 -2.25 -13.63
N SER A 523 -4.14 -1.43 -12.58
CA SER A 523 -3.33 -1.60 -11.36
C SER A 523 -3.62 -2.94 -10.68
N ARG A 524 -4.89 -3.28 -10.48
CA ARG A 524 -5.32 -4.55 -9.85
C ARG A 524 -4.86 -5.78 -10.64
N ASP A 525 -4.89 -5.70 -11.96
CA ASP A 525 -4.50 -6.78 -12.86
C ASP A 525 -2.97 -6.80 -13.10
N CYS A 526 -2.20 -6.00 -12.34
CA CYS A 526 -0.75 -5.88 -12.40
C CYS A 526 -0.19 -5.44 -13.76
N MET A 527 -1.00 -4.78 -14.59
CA MET A 527 -0.58 -4.24 -15.89
C MET A 527 0.08 -2.86 -15.76
N GLY A 528 -0.01 -2.21 -14.59
CA GLY A 528 0.56 -0.88 -14.38
C GLY A 528 -0.26 0.22 -15.07
N LEU A 529 0.29 1.45 -15.11
CA LEU A 529 -0.41 2.63 -15.64
C LEU A 529 0.26 3.25 -16.88
N MET A 530 1.31 2.63 -17.42
CA MET A 530 2.13 3.23 -18.49
C MET A 530 1.31 3.57 -19.73
N SER A 531 0.34 2.73 -20.12
CA SER A 531 -0.51 2.95 -21.29
C SER A 531 -1.40 4.19 -21.21
N PHE A 532 -1.57 4.77 -20.02
CA PHE A 532 -2.43 5.94 -19.76
C PHE A 532 -1.65 7.25 -19.60
N ILE A 533 -0.32 7.17 -19.57
CA ILE A 533 0.57 8.29 -19.29
C ILE A 533 1.07 8.89 -20.61
N GLU A 534 0.94 10.21 -20.77
CA GLU A 534 1.68 10.94 -21.80
C GLU A 534 3.17 10.98 -21.42
N ASP A 535 4.04 10.30 -22.17
CA ASP A 535 5.46 10.14 -21.85
C ASP A 535 6.23 11.47 -21.96
N GLY A 536 6.74 11.95 -20.82
CA GLY A 536 7.72 13.03 -20.72
C GLY A 536 9.08 12.44 -20.40
N ALA A 537 10.02 12.51 -21.34
CA ALA A 537 11.34 11.88 -21.21
C ALA A 537 12.19 12.41 -20.03
N ASP A 538 11.92 13.63 -19.55
CA ASP A 538 12.63 14.31 -18.45
C ASP A 538 11.64 14.91 -17.43
N GLU A 539 12.10 15.14 -16.18
CA GLU A 539 11.31 15.88 -15.18
C GLU A 539 10.93 17.26 -15.73
N ASP A 540 9.63 17.48 -15.93
CA ASP A 540 9.13 18.74 -16.44
C ASP A 540 8.47 19.59 -15.34
N GLN A 541 8.17 20.85 -15.66
CA GLN A 541 7.53 21.77 -14.72
C GLN A 541 6.09 21.36 -14.36
N THR A 542 5.55 20.29 -14.97
CA THR A 542 4.19 19.79 -14.73
C THR A 542 4.14 18.57 -13.82
N GLY A 543 5.31 18.16 -13.29
CA GLY A 543 5.46 17.04 -12.36
C GLY A 543 5.60 15.67 -13.03
N THR A 544 5.63 15.62 -14.37
CA THR A 544 5.90 14.38 -15.11
C THR A 544 7.39 14.09 -15.13
N GLY A 545 7.77 12.82 -15.25
CA GLY A 545 9.17 12.40 -15.33
C GLY A 545 9.44 11.06 -14.67
N ARG A 546 10.73 10.75 -14.55
CA ARG A 546 11.25 9.52 -13.92
C ARG A 546 11.85 9.87 -12.56
N TYR A 547 11.37 9.20 -11.51
CA TYR A 547 11.77 9.46 -10.13
C TYR A 547 12.38 8.19 -9.53
N TYR A 548 13.71 8.15 -9.42
CA TYR A 548 14.45 6.96 -8.97
C TYR A 548 14.91 7.05 -7.52
N TRP A 549 15.05 5.90 -6.85
CA TRP A 549 15.47 5.74 -5.46
C TRP A 549 16.98 5.90 -5.24
N ASP A 550 17.58 7.01 -5.70
CA ASP A 550 19.04 7.19 -5.69
C ASP A 550 19.78 5.98 -6.31
N CYS A 551 19.28 5.48 -7.44
CA CYS A 551 19.77 4.28 -8.13
C CYS A 551 20.82 4.56 -9.21
N PHE A 552 20.82 5.75 -9.80
CA PHE A 552 21.64 6.03 -10.97
C PHE A 552 22.54 7.23 -10.68
N ASP A 553 23.83 7.11 -11.02
CA ASP A 553 24.72 8.27 -11.02
C ASP A 553 24.44 9.07 -12.29
N VAL A 554 24.67 10.39 -12.25
CA VAL A 554 24.58 11.26 -13.42
C VAL A 554 25.43 10.68 -14.57
N GLY A 555 24.78 10.28 -15.67
CA GLY A 555 25.43 9.68 -16.85
C GLY A 555 25.39 8.14 -16.93
N SER A 556 24.58 7.46 -16.10
CA SER A 556 24.40 6.00 -16.14
C SER A 556 23.40 5.53 -17.21
N GLU A 557 23.47 6.08 -18.42
CA GLU A 557 22.49 5.85 -19.51
C GLU A 557 22.27 4.36 -19.84
N GLU A 558 23.30 3.52 -19.67
CA GLU A 558 23.22 2.08 -19.92
C GLU A 558 22.32 1.34 -18.92
N LEU A 559 22.27 1.78 -17.66
CA LEU A 559 21.43 1.16 -16.63
C LEU A 559 20.01 1.72 -16.65
N GLU A 560 19.84 2.98 -17.02
CA GLU A 560 18.51 3.57 -17.23
C GLU A 560 17.77 2.94 -18.42
N GLN A 561 18.49 2.44 -19.43
CA GLN A 561 17.91 1.69 -20.55
C GLN A 561 17.35 0.31 -20.15
N LEU A 562 17.74 -0.21 -18.98
CA LEU A 562 17.20 -1.47 -18.45
C LEU A 562 15.92 -1.27 -17.64
N VAL A 563 15.56 -0.01 -17.36
CA VAL A 563 14.33 0.31 -16.65
C VAL A 563 13.14 -0.01 -17.53
N VAL A 564 12.25 -0.82 -17.01
CA VAL A 564 10.98 -1.15 -17.62
C VAL A 564 9.85 -0.83 -16.68
N THR A 565 8.71 -0.48 -17.26
CA THR A 565 7.44 -0.32 -16.55
C THR A 565 6.55 -1.50 -16.88
N ARG A 566 5.56 -1.75 -16.03
CA ARG A 566 4.48 -2.69 -16.36
C ARG A 566 3.59 -2.02 -17.43
N GLU A 567 3.26 -2.76 -18.49
CA GLU A 567 2.41 -2.34 -19.61
C GLU A 567 1.04 -3.02 -19.60
#